data_AF-A0A6A0GPB9-F1
#
_entry.id   AF-A0A6A0GPB9-F1
#
_cell.length_a   1.000
_cell.length_b   1.000
_cell.length_c   1.000
_cell.angle_alpha   90.00
_cell.angle_beta   90.00
_cell.angle_gamma   90.00
#
_symmetry.space_group_name_H-M   'P 1'
#
loop_
_entity.id
_entity.type
_entity.pdbx_description
1 polymer ?
#
loop_
_entity_poly.entity_id
_entity_poly.type
_entity_poly.pdbx_seq_one_letter_code
_entity_poly.pdbx_strand_id
1 'polypeptide(L)'
;MKREPIRTPFLAKARDADYSDSLAVFKLILRFMNDTSLAGTRETVLADYIVNKGITNEDLRDEILCQLCNQTWRNDNQANAERGWLLLTNCLSCFPPSPTLYNYLLKYVTDHAPPGYGALCQGKLLSAQARSDGVARTFPPSALEWRTNTRRGKMALEAFCPD
;
A
#
# COMPACT_ATOMS: atom_id res chain seq x y z
N MET A 1 -4.57 16.28 0.50
CA MET A 1 -5.29 15.14 1.08
C MET A 1 -6.81 15.34 1.02
N LYS A 2 -7.59 14.35 0.56
CA LYS A 2 -9.05 14.36 0.75
C LYS A 2 -9.40 13.86 2.16
N ARG A 3 -10.17 14.66 2.91
CA ARG A 3 -10.60 14.33 4.29
C ARG A 3 -11.92 13.57 4.33
N GLU A 4 -12.74 13.74 3.30
CA GLU A 4 -14.06 13.15 3.19
C GLU A 4 -14.07 11.99 2.18
N PRO A 5 -15.02 11.05 2.31
CA PRO A 5 -15.21 9.98 1.34
C PRO A 5 -15.34 10.51 -0.10
N ILE A 6 -14.66 9.86 -1.03
CA ILE A 6 -14.81 10.16 -2.45
C ILE A 6 -16.19 9.72 -2.97
N ARG A 7 -16.68 10.44 -3.98
CA ARG A 7 -17.93 10.13 -4.69
C ARG A 7 -17.71 9.47 -6.05
N THR A 8 -16.50 9.62 -6.59
CA THR A 8 -16.04 9.01 -7.82
C THR A 8 -14.65 8.42 -7.61
N PRO A 9 -14.32 7.26 -8.21
CA PRO A 9 -12.96 6.72 -8.24
C PRO A 9 -11.97 7.73 -8.85
N PHE A 10 -10.67 7.57 -8.57
CA PHE A 10 -9.62 8.40 -9.18
C PHE A 10 -9.33 7.99 -10.61
N LEU A 11 -9.42 6.68 -10.90
CA LEU A 11 -9.23 6.12 -12.22
C LEU A 11 -10.58 5.63 -12.78
N ALA A 12 -10.76 5.76 -14.09
CA ALA A 12 -11.96 5.26 -14.76
C ALA A 12 -12.12 3.74 -14.52
N LYS A 13 -13.36 3.29 -14.30
CA LYS A 13 -13.70 1.89 -14.07
C LYS A 13 -14.67 1.41 -15.12
N ALA A 14 -14.39 0.25 -15.71
CA ALA A 14 -15.26 -0.36 -16.70
C ALA A 14 -16.46 -1.09 -16.06
N ARG A 15 -16.28 -1.63 -14.85
CA ARG A 15 -17.32 -2.37 -14.12
C ARG A 15 -17.85 -1.54 -12.94
N ASP A 16 -19.16 -1.57 -12.74
CA ASP A 16 -19.82 -0.92 -11.60
C ASP A 16 -19.36 -1.50 -10.24
N ALA A 17 -18.99 -2.79 -10.23
CA ALA A 17 -18.42 -3.44 -9.06
C ALA A 17 -17.08 -2.79 -8.66
N ASP A 18 -16.17 -2.58 -9.61
CA ASP A 18 -14.88 -1.94 -9.34
C ASP A 18 -15.05 -0.47 -8.95
N TYR A 19 -16.04 0.21 -9.56
CA TYR A 19 -16.42 1.56 -9.17
C TYR A 19 -16.80 1.61 -7.69
N SER A 20 -17.72 0.74 -7.28
CA SER A 20 -18.21 0.67 -5.90
C SER A 20 -17.10 0.26 -4.92
N ASP A 21 -16.28 -0.73 -5.30
CA ASP A 21 -15.14 -1.19 -4.51
C ASP A 21 -14.09 -0.07 -4.34
N SER A 22 -13.84 0.74 -5.37
CA SER A 22 -12.91 1.88 -5.28
C SER A 22 -13.35 2.89 -4.20
N LEU A 23 -14.65 3.19 -4.12
CA LEU A 23 -15.20 4.08 -3.10
C LEU A 23 -15.14 3.43 -1.70
N ALA A 24 -15.43 2.14 -1.62
CA ALA A 24 -15.36 1.40 -0.36
C ALA A 24 -13.93 1.34 0.18
N VAL A 25 -12.95 1.03 -0.67
CA VAL A 25 -11.53 0.99 -0.29
C VAL A 25 -11.05 2.35 0.19
N PHE A 26 -11.44 3.45 -0.46
CA PHE A 26 -11.06 4.78 0.01
C PHE A 26 -11.57 5.06 1.43
N LYS A 27 -12.81 4.66 1.76
CA LYS A 27 -13.34 4.78 3.13
C LYS A 27 -12.54 3.95 4.13
N LEU A 28 -12.09 2.76 3.74
CA LEU A 28 -11.24 1.91 4.58
C LEU A 28 -9.84 2.51 4.78
N ILE A 29 -9.25 3.12 3.74
CA ILE A 29 -8.00 3.88 3.85
C ILE A 29 -8.17 5.06 4.81
N LEU A 30 -9.25 5.83 4.69
CA LEU A 30 -9.57 6.91 5.63
C LEU A 30 -9.70 6.40 7.06
N ARG A 31 -10.38 5.27 7.27
CA ARG A 31 -10.51 4.67 8.60
C ARG A 31 -9.15 4.23 9.13
N PHE A 32 -8.38 3.49 8.33
CA PHE A 32 -7.05 3.00 8.71
C PHE A 32 -6.13 4.15 9.16
N MET A 33 -6.14 5.26 8.42
CA MET A 33 -5.25 6.39 8.72
C MET A 33 -5.72 7.25 9.89
N ASN A 34 -7.04 7.44 10.08
CA ASN A 34 -7.57 8.44 11.01
C ASN A 34 -8.14 7.87 12.31
N ASP A 35 -8.46 6.57 12.36
CA ASP A 35 -9.02 5.93 13.55
C ASP A 35 -7.92 5.59 14.56
N THR A 36 -7.76 6.42 15.59
CA THR A 36 -6.76 6.23 16.65
C THR A 36 -7.09 5.06 17.57
N SER A 37 -8.34 4.55 17.56
CA SER A 37 -8.73 3.37 18.33
C SER A 37 -8.34 2.06 17.63
N LEU A 38 -7.99 2.13 16.34
CA LEU A 38 -7.55 1.01 15.54
C LEU A 38 -6.06 0.73 15.79
N ALA A 39 -5.78 -0.31 16.56
CA ALA A 39 -4.43 -0.73 16.91
C ALA A 39 -4.31 -2.26 16.96
N GLY A 40 -3.07 -2.75 16.87
CA GLY A 40 -2.74 -4.18 16.97
C GLY A 40 -3.41 -5.01 15.89
N THR A 41 -3.96 -6.17 16.25
CA THR A 41 -4.55 -7.11 15.28
C THR A 41 -5.66 -6.50 14.43
N ARG A 42 -6.49 -5.59 14.99
CA ARG A 42 -7.58 -4.96 14.23
C ARG A 42 -7.05 -4.05 13.11
N GLU A 43 -5.94 -3.37 13.37
CA GLU A 43 -5.25 -2.55 12.37
C GLU A 43 -4.70 -3.43 11.25
N THR A 44 -3.99 -4.49 11.61
CA THR A 44 -3.43 -5.47 10.66
C THR A 44 -4.51 -6.07 9.77
N VAL A 45 -5.60 -6.57 10.35
CA VAL A 45 -6.71 -7.18 9.60
C VAL A 45 -7.36 -6.21 8.62
N LEU A 46 -7.55 -4.94 9.01
CA LEU A 46 -8.11 -3.93 8.11
C LEU A 46 -7.18 -3.65 6.93
N ALA A 47 -5.89 -3.47 7.18
CA ALA A 47 -4.91 -3.24 6.14
C ALA A 47 -4.76 -4.46 5.22
N ASP A 48 -4.70 -5.67 5.77
CA ASP A 48 -4.62 -6.91 5.00
C ASP A 48 -5.84 -7.06 4.08
N TYR A 49 -7.03 -6.66 4.54
CA TYR A 49 -8.22 -6.63 3.68
C TYR A 49 -8.08 -5.64 2.51
N ILE A 50 -7.56 -4.43 2.75
CA ILE A 50 -7.29 -3.45 1.68
C ILE A 50 -6.26 -3.99 0.69
N VAL A 51 -5.17 -4.57 1.19
CA VAL A 51 -4.11 -5.16 0.36
C VAL A 51 -4.66 -6.33 -0.45
N ASN A 52 -5.50 -7.18 0.15
CA ASN A 52 -6.12 -8.32 -0.51
C ASN A 52 -7.02 -7.88 -1.68
N LYS A 53 -7.71 -6.74 -1.57
CA LYS A 53 -8.48 -6.19 -2.70
C LYS A 53 -7.59 -5.97 -3.94
N GLY A 54 -6.40 -5.39 -3.77
CA GLY A 54 -5.44 -5.21 -4.88
C GLY A 54 -4.77 -6.52 -5.35
N ILE A 55 -4.60 -7.50 -4.46
CA ILE A 55 -4.14 -8.85 -4.85
C ILE A 55 -5.16 -9.50 -5.78
N THR A 56 -6.43 -9.56 -5.36
CA THR A 56 -7.50 -10.30 -6.05
C THR A 56 -8.06 -9.58 -7.28
N ASN A 57 -7.88 -8.27 -7.39
CA ASN A 57 -8.43 -7.46 -8.47
C ASN A 57 -7.39 -6.47 -9.00
N GLU A 58 -6.88 -6.75 -10.19
CA GLU A 58 -5.87 -5.92 -10.86
C GLU A 58 -6.37 -4.50 -11.14
N ASP A 59 -7.65 -4.34 -11.49
CA ASP A 59 -8.27 -3.04 -11.78
C ASP A 59 -8.30 -2.10 -10.56
N LEU A 60 -8.08 -2.63 -9.35
CA LEU A 60 -8.00 -1.85 -8.11
C LEU A 60 -6.57 -1.50 -7.70
N ARG A 61 -5.53 -2.11 -8.26
CA ARG A 61 -4.13 -1.89 -7.80
C ARG A 61 -3.71 -0.44 -7.90
N ASP A 62 -3.76 0.10 -9.11
CA ASP A 62 -3.37 1.49 -9.37
C ASP A 62 -4.30 2.47 -8.66
N GLU A 63 -5.58 2.12 -8.50
CA GLU A 63 -6.54 2.93 -7.74
C GLU A 63 -6.11 3.05 -6.28
N ILE A 64 -5.82 1.92 -5.62
CA ILE A 64 -5.37 1.88 -4.22
C ILE A 64 -4.09 2.69 -4.05
N LEU A 65 -3.11 2.50 -4.95
CA LEU A 65 -1.84 3.22 -4.90
C LEU A 65 -2.05 4.73 -5.09
N CYS A 66 -2.88 5.16 -6.06
CA CYS A 66 -3.21 6.57 -6.26
C CYS A 66 -3.96 7.18 -5.07
N GLN A 67 -4.91 6.43 -4.48
CA GLN A 67 -5.64 6.85 -3.29
C GLN A 67 -4.67 7.06 -2.11
N LEU A 68 -3.74 6.14 -1.87
CA LEU A 68 -2.71 6.27 -0.83
C LEU A 68 -1.80 7.46 -1.08
N CYS A 69 -1.30 7.65 -2.31
CA CYS A 69 -0.50 8.82 -2.69
C CYS A 69 -1.24 10.14 -2.43
N ASN A 70 -2.54 10.22 -2.73
CA ASN A 70 -3.35 11.39 -2.41
C ASN A 70 -3.47 11.63 -0.90
N GLN A 71 -3.58 10.55 -0.13
CA GLN A 71 -3.72 10.62 1.32
C GLN A 71 -2.42 10.99 2.04
N THR A 72 -1.27 10.65 1.46
CA THR A 72 0.05 11.03 1.98
C THR A 72 0.54 12.37 1.43
N TRP A 73 0.00 12.84 0.30
CA TRP A 73 0.40 14.11 -0.31
C TRP A 73 -0.05 15.33 0.50
N ARG A 74 0.94 16.12 0.95
CA ARG A 74 0.76 17.34 1.75
C ARG A 74 -0.23 17.12 2.89
N ASN A 75 0.00 16.05 3.65
CA ASN A 75 -0.78 15.72 4.83
C ASN A 75 -0.08 16.28 6.07
N ASP A 76 -0.65 17.35 6.64
CA ASP A 76 -0.06 18.05 7.78
C ASP A 76 -0.09 17.23 9.07
N ASN A 77 -0.94 16.20 9.15
CA ASN A 77 -0.93 15.27 10.27
C ASN A 77 0.10 14.16 10.00
N GLN A 78 1.29 14.34 10.55
CA GLN A 78 2.41 13.42 10.37
C GLN A 78 2.08 11.99 10.81
N ALA A 79 1.38 11.79 11.93
CA ALA A 79 1.02 10.46 12.41
C ALA A 79 0.08 9.74 11.43
N ASN A 80 -0.94 10.44 10.91
CA ASN A 80 -1.84 9.86 9.91
C ASN A 80 -1.11 9.59 8.60
N ALA A 81 -0.22 10.50 8.17
CA ALA A 81 0.58 10.31 6.97
C ALA A 81 1.49 9.08 7.09
N GLU A 82 2.15 8.88 8.24
CA GLU A 82 2.98 7.69 8.49
C GLU A 82 2.20 6.38 8.40
N ARG A 83 0.94 6.35 8.88
CA ARG A 83 0.06 5.19 8.67
C ARG A 83 -0.23 4.97 7.18
N GLY A 84 -0.49 6.04 6.42
CA GLY A 84 -0.65 5.94 4.96
C GLY A 84 0.58 5.37 4.25
N TRP A 85 1.78 5.80 4.65
CA TRP A 85 3.04 5.26 4.13
C TRP A 85 3.24 3.79 4.49
N LEU A 86 2.93 3.39 5.73
CA LEU A 86 2.95 1.98 6.14
C LEU A 86 2.04 1.13 5.25
N LEU A 87 0.81 1.58 5.01
CA LEU A 87 -0.15 0.87 4.15
C LEU A 87 0.34 0.80 2.70
N LEU A 88 0.92 1.88 2.16
CA LEU A 88 1.53 1.89 0.83
C LEU A 88 2.68 0.87 0.72
N THR A 89 3.57 0.82 1.72
CA THR A 89 4.67 -0.16 1.75
C THR A 89 4.14 -1.60 1.81
N ASN A 90 3.05 -1.85 2.54
CA ASN A 90 2.40 -3.15 2.57
C ASN A 90 1.78 -3.54 1.21
N CYS A 91 1.10 -2.61 0.52
CA CYS A 91 0.61 -2.82 -0.84
C CYS A 91 1.74 -3.18 -1.81
N LEU A 92 2.83 -2.40 -1.80
CA LEU A 92 4.01 -2.64 -2.65
C LEU A 92 4.78 -3.92 -2.32
N SER A 93 4.53 -4.52 -1.16
CA SER A 93 5.06 -5.85 -0.82
C SER A 93 4.28 -6.98 -1.52
N CYS A 94 3.06 -6.70 -1.99
CA CYS A 94 2.11 -7.70 -2.45
C CYS A 94 1.76 -7.63 -3.92
N PHE A 95 1.72 -6.44 -4.51
CA PHE A 95 1.41 -6.28 -5.92
C PHE A 95 2.18 -5.09 -6.51
N PRO A 96 2.61 -5.18 -7.78
CA PRO A 96 3.24 -4.05 -8.47
C PRO A 96 2.19 -3.02 -8.93
N PRO A 97 2.58 -1.74 -9.12
CA PRO A 97 1.81 -0.81 -9.96
C PRO A 97 1.83 -1.29 -11.42
N SER A 98 0.91 -0.78 -12.23
CA SER A 98 0.99 -0.96 -13.68
C SER A 98 2.26 -0.32 -14.26
N PRO A 99 2.72 -0.75 -15.46
CA PRO A 99 3.82 -0.10 -16.16
C PRO A 99 3.61 1.40 -16.39
N THR A 100 2.35 1.82 -16.58
CA THR A 100 1.98 3.23 -16.78
C THR A 100 2.17 4.04 -15.50
N LEU A 101 1.80 3.49 -14.33
CA LEU A 101 1.92 4.20 -13.06
C LEU A 101 3.35 4.14 -12.47
N TYR A 102 4.12 3.09 -12.80
CA TYR A 102 5.39 2.76 -12.16
C TYR A 102 6.36 3.95 -12.02
N ASN A 103 6.69 4.65 -13.11
CA ASN A 103 7.67 5.73 -13.09
C ASN A 103 7.21 6.92 -12.23
N TYR A 104 5.91 7.24 -12.26
CA TYR A 104 5.34 8.30 -11.44
C TYR A 104 5.36 7.94 -9.96
N LEU A 105 5.01 6.69 -9.64
CA LEU A 105 5.04 6.21 -8.26
C LEU A 105 6.47 6.17 -7.73
N LEU A 106 7.43 5.66 -8.50
CA LEU A 106 8.84 5.64 -8.12
C LEU A 106 9.37 7.06 -7.86
N LYS A 107 9.03 8.03 -8.70
CA LYS A 107 9.40 9.43 -8.48
C LYS A 107 8.74 9.97 -7.21
N TYR A 108 7.45 9.69 -7.00
CA TYR A 108 6.71 10.12 -5.82
C TYR A 108 7.31 9.60 -4.50
N VAL A 109 7.61 8.30 -4.39
CA VAL A 109 8.27 7.76 -3.18
C VAL A 109 9.68 8.30 -3.01
N THR A 110 10.39 8.61 -4.09
CA THR A 110 11.73 9.21 -4.02
C THR A 110 11.69 10.61 -3.42
N ASP A 111 10.72 11.42 -3.84
CA ASP A 111 10.68 12.84 -3.50
C ASP A 111 9.95 13.13 -2.19
N HIS A 112 9.01 12.27 -1.79
CA HIS A 112 8.02 12.61 -0.76
C HIS A 112 7.89 11.60 0.38
N ALA A 113 8.54 10.43 0.29
CA ALA A 113 8.48 9.47 1.39
C ALA A 113 9.27 9.99 2.61
N PRO A 114 8.74 9.85 3.83
CA PRO A 114 9.46 10.21 5.05
C PRO A 114 10.66 9.27 5.26
N PRO A 115 11.63 9.68 6.12
CA PRO A 115 12.84 8.91 6.39
C PRO A 115 12.55 7.44 6.72
N GLY A 116 13.27 6.54 6.05
CA GLY A 116 13.13 5.09 6.15
C GLY A 116 12.14 4.47 5.14
N TYR A 117 11.03 5.13 4.83
CA TYR A 117 10.06 4.58 3.87
C TYR A 117 10.48 4.73 2.41
N GLY A 118 11.23 5.80 2.06
CA GLY A 118 11.70 6.02 0.68
C GLY A 118 12.52 4.84 0.15
N ALA A 119 13.58 4.45 0.86
CA ALA A 119 14.42 3.32 0.46
C ALA A 119 13.66 1.99 0.43
N LEU A 120 12.73 1.76 1.36
CA LEU A 120 11.91 0.55 1.39
C LEU A 120 10.97 0.46 0.19
N CYS A 121 10.22 1.52 -0.09
CA CYS A 121 9.30 1.55 -1.21
C CYS A 121 10.04 1.48 -2.55
N GLN A 122 11.15 2.21 -2.71
CA GLN A 122 12.00 2.13 -3.91
C GLN A 122 12.53 0.71 -4.12
N GLY A 123 13.08 0.09 -3.08
CA GLY A 123 13.58 -1.29 -3.17
C GLY A 123 12.50 -2.27 -3.60
N LYS A 124 11.28 -2.14 -3.06
CA LYS A 124 10.14 -2.98 -3.43
C LYS A 124 9.71 -2.75 -4.88
N LEU A 125 9.62 -1.50 -5.34
CA LEU A 125 9.29 -1.16 -6.73
C LEU A 125 10.34 -1.70 -7.71
N LEU A 126 11.62 -1.46 -7.46
CA LEU A 126 12.72 -1.94 -8.30
C LEU A 126 12.77 -3.48 -8.34
N SER A 127 12.55 -4.13 -7.21
CA SER A 127 12.47 -5.60 -7.15
C SER A 127 11.28 -6.13 -7.95
N ALA A 128 10.12 -5.48 -7.86
CA ALA A 128 8.94 -5.87 -8.61
C ALA A 128 9.14 -5.69 -10.13
N GLN A 129 9.79 -4.60 -10.54
CA GLN A 129 10.15 -4.35 -11.94
C GLN A 129 11.09 -5.43 -12.49
N ALA A 130 12.08 -5.87 -11.71
CA ALA A 130 13.02 -6.90 -12.11
C ALA A 130 12.32 -8.26 -12.35
N ARG A 131 11.22 -8.55 -11.66
CA ARG A 131 10.46 -9.80 -11.84
C ARG A 131 9.70 -9.86 -13.15
N SER A 132 9.47 -8.71 -13.82
CA SER A 132 8.88 -8.58 -15.17
C SER A 132 7.51 -9.22 -15.42
N ASP A 133 6.98 -9.96 -14.46
CA ASP A 133 5.82 -10.83 -14.58
C ASP A 133 4.53 -10.12 -14.14
N GLY A 134 4.63 -8.98 -13.45
CA GLY A 134 3.47 -8.21 -12.99
C GLY A 134 2.60 -8.98 -11.98
N VAL A 135 3.12 -10.08 -11.45
CA VAL A 135 2.35 -11.05 -10.66
C VAL A 135 2.17 -10.53 -9.24
N ALA A 136 0.91 -10.40 -8.82
CA ALA A 136 0.59 -10.20 -7.41
C ALA A 136 0.82 -11.50 -6.63
N ARG A 137 1.19 -11.35 -5.35
CA ARG A 137 1.28 -12.48 -4.42
C ARG A 137 -0.09 -13.09 -4.15
N THR A 138 -0.11 -14.33 -3.66
CA THR A 138 -1.35 -15.02 -3.28
C THR A 138 -1.95 -14.52 -1.96
N PHE A 139 -1.11 -14.05 -1.02
CA PHE A 139 -1.52 -13.69 0.33
C PHE A 139 -1.05 -12.28 0.73
N PRO A 140 -1.77 -11.61 1.67
CA PRO A 140 -1.34 -10.36 2.30
C PRO A 140 0.00 -10.48 3.06
N PRO A 141 0.56 -9.36 3.57
CA PRO A 141 1.82 -9.35 4.30
C PRO A 141 1.84 -10.30 5.49
N SER A 142 2.95 -11.03 5.63
CA SER A 142 3.21 -11.85 6.80
C SER A 142 3.47 -10.99 8.05
N ALA A 143 3.39 -11.60 9.24
CA ALA A 143 3.72 -10.92 10.50
C ALA A 143 5.17 -10.38 10.54
N LEU A 144 6.10 -11.05 9.87
CA LEU A 144 7.49 -10.59 9.74
C LEU A 144 7.57 -9.33 8.88
N GLU A 145 6.87 -9.31 7.74
CA GLU A 145 6.80 -8.13 6.88
C GLU A 145 6.14 -6.95 7.60
N TRP A 146 5.04 -7.18 8.32
CA TRP A 146 4.40 -6.17 9.16
C TRP A 146 5.38 -5.56 10.16
N ARG A 147 6.14 -6.40 10.88
CA ARG A 147 7.15 -5.94 11.83
C ARG A 147 8.24 -5.14 11.14
N THR A 148 8.71 -5.59 9.98
CA THR A 148 9.78 -4.92 9.24
C THR A 148 9.35 -3.61 8.63
N ASN A 149 8.18 -3.57 7.98
CA ASN A 149 7.62 -2.35 7.37
C ASN A 149 7.34 -1.30 8.45
N THR A 150 6.80 -1.71 9.61
CA THR A 150 6.57 -0.81 10.75
C THR A 150 7.88 -0.23 11.30
N ARG A 151 8.92 -1.07 11.45
CA ARG A 151 10.23 -0.65 11.99
C ARG A 151 11.15 -0.01 10.95
N ARG A 152 10.73 0.06 9.69
CA ARG A 152 11.53 0.54 8.56
C ARG A 152 12.88 -0.19 8.44
N GLY A 153 12.89 -1.48 8.76
CA GLY A 153 14.10 -2.30 8.91
C GLY A 153 14.38 -3.26 7.76
N LYS A 154 15.33 -4.18 7.97
CA LYS A 154 15.57 -5.33 7.09
C LYS A 154 14.93 -6.59 7.68
N MET A 155 14.44 -7.49 6.83
CA MET A 155 13.99 -8.82 7.26
C MET A 155 15.19 -9.75 7.39
N ALA A 156 15.19 -10.58 8.44
CA ALA A 156 16.10 -11.70 8.61
C ALA A 156 15.29 -12.89 9.15
N LEU A 157 15.60 -14.09 8.66
CA LEU A 157 15.02 -15.34 9.12
C LEU A 157 16.16 -16.33 9.31
N GLU A 158 16.18 -17.01 10.45
CA GLU A 158 17.15 -18.08 10.69
C GLU A 158 16.82 -19.28 9.80
N ALA A 159 17.82 -19.77 9.08
CA ALA A 159 17.72 -20.97 8.26
C ALA A 159 18.58 -22.06 8.92
N PHE A 160 17.95 -23.21 9.21
CA PHE A 160 18.67 -24.38 9.68
C PHE A 160 19.03 -25.26 8.47
N CYS A 161 20.31 -25.47 8.25
CA CYS A 161 20.83 -26.39 7.24
C CYS A 161 21.39 -27.62 7.97
N PRO A 162 20.95 -28.84 7.66
CA PRO A 162 21.61 -30.05 8.17
C PRO A 162 23.02 -30.17 7.56
N ASP A 163 23.98 -30.54 8.40
CA ASP A 163 25.39 -30.77 8.03
C ASP A 163 25.58 -31.96 7.08
#